data_AF-A0A1E3PVI4-F1
#
_entry.id   AF-A0A1E3PVI4-F1
#
_cell.length_a   1.000
_cell.length_b   1.000
_cell.length_c   1.000
_cell.angle_alpha   90.00
_cell.angle_beta   90.00
_cell.angle_gamma   90.00
#
_symmetry.space_group_name_H-M   'P 1'
#
loop_
_entity.id
_entity.type
_entity.pdbx_description
1 polymer ?
#
loop_
_entity_poly.entity_id
_entity_poly.type
_entity_poly.pdbx_seq_one_letter_code
_entity_poly.pdbx_strand_id
1 'polypeptide(L)'
;MKSSILAYLGEREKLSPQKLLQKNILRWIVADKQPFTTIESPAFRQIFHDIPGITLPFMSRSVLRQRLTDDFAAQRCPLERRVIAHMQHSSSFSGRMD
;
A
#
# COMPACT_ATOMS: atom_id res chain seq x y z
N MET A 1 -22.23 -13.99 7.47
CA MET A 1 -21.67 -12.88 6.66
C MET A 1 -20.27 -13.27 6.22
N LYS A 2 -19.96 -13.26 4.92
CA LYS A 2 -18.63 -13.60 4.40
C LYS A 2 -17.67 -12.44 4.69
N SER A 3 -16.81 -12.57 5.70
CA SER A 3 -15.77 -11.59 5.99
C SER A 3 -14.67 -11.70 4.94
N SER A 4 -14.71 -10.81 3.95
CA SER A 4 -13.67 -10.74 2.91
C SER A 4 -12.50 -9.91 3.42
N ILE A 5 -11.28 -10.40 3.23
CA ILE A 5 -10.03 -9.65 3.50
C ILE A 5 -10.05 -8.27 2.82
N LEU A 6 -10.78 -8.13 1.71
CA LEU A 6 -11.00 -6.86 1.00
C LEU A 6 -11.76 -5.81 1.82
N ALA A 7 -12.68 -6.23 2.70
CA ALA A 7 -13.43 -5.31 3.57
C ALA A 7 -12.50 -4.59 4.57
N TYR A 8 -11.33 -5.18 4.87
CA TYR A 8 -10.36 -4.62 5.80
C TYR A 8 -9.32 -3.70 5.16
N LEU A 9 -9.31 -3.59 3.83
CA LEU A 9 -8.36 -2.78 3.07
C LEU A 9 -8.85 -1.35 2.79
N GLY A 10 -10.02 -0.95 3.30
CA GLY A 10 -10.71 0.23 2.81
C GLY A 10 -11.55 0.98 3.82
N GLU A 11 -10.94 1.55 4.87
CA GLU A 11 -11.39 2.89 5.25
C GLU A 11 -10.87 3.87 4.20
N ARG A 12 -11.79 4.53 3.50
CA ARG A 12 -11.45 5.61 2.55
C ARG A 12 -10.99 6.82 3.36
N GLU A 13 -9.74 6.77 3.81
CA GLU A 13 -9.06 7.92 4.41
C GLU A 13 -9.13 9.08 3.41
N LYS A 14 -9.61 10.26 3.86
CA LYS A 14 -9.60 11.48 3.05
C LYS A 14 -8.15 11.94 2.88
N LEU A 15 -7.46 11.35 1.90
CA LEU A 15 -6.10 11.72 1.56
C LEU A 15 -6.09 13.07 0.85
N SER A 16 -5.09 13.90 1.16
CA SER A 16 -4.81 15.08 0.34
C SER A 16 -4.48 14.66 -1.10
N PRO A 17 -4.68 15.55 -2.11
CA PRO A 17 -4.34 15.25 -3.50
C PRO A 17 -2.91 14.71 -3.68
N GLN A 18 -1.95 15.29 -2.96
CA GLN A 18 -0.56 14.85 -2.94
C GLN A 18 -0.39 13.41 -2.42
N LYS A 19 -1.02 13.07 -1.29
CA LYS A 19 -0.94 11.71 -0.72
C LYS A 19 -1.63 10.69 -1.63
N LEU A 20 -2.74 11.08 -2.27
CA LEU A 20 -3.45 10.23 -3.21
C LEU A 20 -2.61 9.96 -4.46
N LEU A 21 -2.00 11.00 -5.03
CA LEU A 21 -1.09 10.86 -6.16
C LEU A 21 0.06 9.90 -5.84
N GLN A 22 0.69 10.11 -4.68
CA GLN A 22 1.77 9.25 -4.22
C GLN A 22 1.33 7.78 -4.12
N LYS A 23 0.16 7.52 -3.51
CA LYS A 23 -0.40 6.17 -3.38
C LYS A 23 -0.68 5.53 -4.74
N ASN A 24 -1.17 6.31 -5.70
CA ASN A 24 -1.48 5.82 -7.05
C ASN A 24 -0.21 5.47 -7.82
N ILE A 25 0.85 6.28 -7.72
CA ILE A 25 2.15 5.98 -8.34
C ILE A 25 2.72 4.67 -7.78
N LEU A 26 2.71 4.48 -6.45
CA LEU A 26 3.17 3.23 -5.82
C LEU A 26 2.36 2.03 -6.29
N ARG A 27 1.04 2.15 -6.34
CA ARG A 27 0.14 1.10 -6.83
C ARG A 27 0.45 0.73 -8.27
N TRP A 28 0.61 1.72 -9.14
CA TRP A 28 0.94 1.50 -10.55
C TRP A 28 2.29 0.78 -10.71
N ILE A 29 3.32 1.22 -9.99
CA ILE A 29 4.65 0.58 -10.04
C ILE A 29 4.58 -0.89 -9.66
N VAL A 30 3.85 -1.22 -8.59
CA VAL A 30 3.73 -2.59 -8.09
C VAL A 30 2.82 -3.45 -8.98
N ALA A 31 1.64 -2.94 -9.34
CA ALA A 31 0.64 -3.68 -10.10
C ALA A 31 1.14 -4.01 -11.51
N ASP A 32 1.78 -3.04 -12.17
CA ASP A 32 2.23 -3.18 -13.55
C ASP A 32 3.72 -3.56 -13.63
N LYS A 33 4.33 -3.93 -12.50
CA LYS A 33 5.73 -4.38 -12.39
C LYS A 33 6.72 -3.42 -13.05
N GLN A 34 6.50 -2.13 -12.90
CA GLN A 34 7.35 -1.12 -13.51
C GLN A 34 8.76 -1.15 -12.89
N PRO A 35 9.82 -0.94 -13.70
CA PRO A 35 11.15 -0.72 -13.17
C PRO A 35 11.16 0.48 -12.20
N PHE A 36 11.85 0.35 -11.06
CA PHE A 36 11.97 1.46 -10.12
C PHE A 36 12.74 2.67 -10.68
N THR A 37 13.51 2.46 -11.75
CA THR A 37 14.18 3.54 -12.49
C THR A 37 13.22 4.39 -13.32
N THR A 38 11.97 3.95 -13.55
CA THR A 38 10.99 4.72 -14.32
C THR A 38 10.72 6.10 -13.70
N ILE A 39 10.76 6.23 -12.37
CA ILE A 39 10.58 7.51 -11.69
C ILE A 39 11.77 8.47 -11.84
N GLU A 40 12.91 7.98 -12.32
CA GLU A 40 14.12 8.76 -12.58
C GLU A 40 14.17 9.26 -14.03
N SER A 41 13.28 8.75 -14.90
CA SER A 41 13.16 9.19 -16.29
C SER A 41 12.85 10.69 -16.35
N PRO A 42 13.59 11.48 -17.15
CA PRO A 42 13.31 12.90 -17.34
C PRO A 42 11.88 13.15 -17.83
N ALA A 43 11.39 12.34 -18.78
CA ALA A 43 10.04 12.47 -19.31
C ALA A 43 8.97 12.22 -18.23
N PHE A 44 9.19 11.23 -17.35
CA PHE A 44 8.29 10.97 -16.23
C PHE A 44 8.28 12.15 -15.25
N ARG A 45 9.46 12.68 -14.90
CA ARG A 45 9.58 13.83 -13.98
C ARG A 45 8.94 15.10 -14.55
N GLN A 46 9.06 15.31 -15.85
CA GLN A 46 8.51 16.49 -16.53
C GLN A 46 6.98 16.57 -16.36
N ILE A 47 6.28 15.44 -16.49
CA ILE A 47 4.81 15.36 -16.30
C ILE A 47 4.37 16.01 -14.99
N PHE A 48 5.13 15.80 -13.91
CA PHE A 48 4.79 16.36 -12.60
C PHE A 48 5.32 17.78 -12.39
N HIS A 49 6.45 18.12 -12.99
CA HIS A 49 6.98 19.49 -12.98
C HIS A 49 6.05 20.48 -13.67
N ASP A 50 5.31 20.03 -14.69
CA ASP A 50 4.37 20.85 -15.45
C ASP A 50 3.05 21.11 -14.70
N ILE A 51 2.81 20.46 -13.54
CA ILE A 51 1.57 20.59 -12.77
C ILE A 51 1.80 21.49 -11.55
N PRO A 52 1.21 22.71 -11.51
CA PRO A 52 1.38 23.62 -10.39
C PRO A 52 0.90 23.02 -9.05
N GLY A 53 1.71 23.17 -8.01
CA GLY A 53 1.37 22.70 -6.67
C GLY A 53 1.54 21.19 -6.45
N ILE A 54 2.03 20.45 -7.43
CA ILE A 54 2.40 19.04 -7.29
C ILE A 54 3.91 18.92 -7.22
N THR A 55 4.39 18.20 -6.20
CA THR A 55 5.80 17.82 -6.08
C THR A 55 5.91 16.33 -6.28
N LEU A 56 6.85 15.86 -7.11
CA LEU A 56 7.06 14.42 -7.25
C LEU A 56 7.49 13.84 -5.87
N PRO A 57 6.78 12.83 -5.35
CA PRO A 57 6.95 12.40 -3.97
C PRO A 57 8.20 11.54 -3.72
N PHE A 58 8.83 11.03 -4.78
CA PHE A 58 10.05 10.23 -4.72
C PHE A 58 10.97 10.63 -5.86
N MET A 59 12.22 10.95 -5.54
CA MET A 59 13.19 11.45 -6.53
C MET A 59 14.17 10.38 -6.99
N SER A 60 14.24 9.22 -6.33
CA SER A 60 15.17 8.17 -6.70
C SER A 60 14.62 6.77 -6.44
N ARG A 61 15.12 5.81 -7.21
CA ARG A 61 14.82 4.38 -7.07
C ARG A 61 15.12 3.85 -5.68
N SER A 62 16.17 4.38 -5.03
CA SER A 62 16.58 3.97 -3.69
C SER A 62 15.56 4.38 -2.64
N VAL A 63 15.05 5.62 -2.73
CA VAL A 63 13.99 6.12 -1.84
C VAL A 63 12.70 5.36 -2.07
N LEU A 64 12.34 5.11 -3.34
CA LEU A 64 11.15 4.33 -3.69
C LEU A 64 11.22 2.89 -3.14
N ARG A 65 12.36 2.21 -3.31
CA ARG A 65 12.59 0.86 -2.77
C ARG A 65 12.46 0.83 -1.25
N GLN A 66 13.07 1.80 -0.57
CA GLN A 66 13.00 1.88 0.89
C GLN A 66 11.55 2.07 1.33
N ARG A 67 10.82 3.00 0.71
CA ARG A 67 9.40 3.26 1.00
C ARG A 67 8.54 2.01 0.87
N LEU A 68 8.70 1.26 -0.22
CA LEU A 68 7.96 0.01 -0.42
C LEU A 68 8.29 -1.05 0.63
N THR A 69 9.56 -1.11 1.06
CA THR A 69 10.01 -2.02 2.12
C THR A 69 9.39 -1.63 3.45
N ASP A 70 9.40 -0.34 3.78
CA ASP A 70 8.83 0.20 5.01
C ASP A 70 7.31 0.00 5.06
N ASP A 71 6.61 0.31 3.96
CA ASP A 71 5.16 0.12 3.84
C ASP A 71 4.77 -1.36 3.98
N PHE A 72 5.54 -2.26 3.37
CA PHE A 72 5.34 -3.71 3.53
C PHE A 72 5.55 -4.16 4.98
N ALA A 73 6.65 -3.74 5.61
CA ALA A 73 6.95 -4.08 7.00
C ALA A 73 5.88 -3.55 7.96
N ALA A 74 5.41 -2.31 7.73
CA ALA A 74 4.37 -1.68 8.55
C ALA A 74 3.02 -2.42 8.45
N GLN A 75 2.68 -2.94 7.27
CA GLN A 75 1.43 -3.71 7.08
C GLN A 75 1.53 -5.15 7.58
N ARG A 76 2.72 -5.75 7.54
CA ARG A 76 2.94 -7.16 7.90
C ARG A 76 2.57 -7.46 9.36
N CYS A 77 3.06 -6.67 10.32
CA CYS A 77 2.82 -6.92 11.75
C CYS A 77 1.33 -6.85 12.17
N PRO A 78 0.53 -5.87 11.69
CA PRO A 78 -0.92 -5.89 11.90
C PRO A 78 -1.62 -7.06 11.21
N LEU A 79 -1.22 -7.42 9.99
CA LEU A 79 -1.81 -8.54 9.25
C LEU A 79 -1.56 -9.88 9.96
N GLU A 80 -0.32 -10.16 10.36
CA GLU A 80 0.05 -11.38 11.10
C GLU A 80 -0.76 -11.52 12.39
N ARG A 81 -0.83 -10.46 13.20
CA ARG A 81 -1.63 -10.44 14.44
C ARG A 81 -3.10 -10.73 14.18
N ARG A 82 -3.67 -10.17 13.11
CA ARG A 82 -5.08 -10.35 12.76
C ARG A 82 -5.38 -11.73 12.19
N VAL A 83 -4.46 -12.32 11.44
CA VAL A 83 -4.54 -13.71 10.97
C VAL A 83 -4.53 -14.67 12.16
N ILE A 84 -3.61 -14.47 13.10
CA ILE A 84 -3.52 -15.29 14.33
C ILE A 84 -4.80 -15.17 15.17
N ALA A 85 -5.31 -13.94 15.38
CA ALA A 85 -6.53 -13.72 16.14
C ALA A 85 -7.74 -14.42 15.48
N HIS A 86 -7.86 -14.35 14.15
CA HIS A 86 -8.92 -15.05 13.42
C HIS A 86 -8.80 -16.58 13.60
N MET A 87 -7.59 -17.14 13.49
CA MET A 87 -7.34 -18.57 13.69
C MET A 87 -7.76 -19.03 15.10
N GLN A 88 -7.42 -18.27 16.14
CA GLN A 88 -7.78 -18.59 17.53
C GLN A 88 -9.31 -18.59 17.75
N HIS A 89 -10.02 -17.59 17.22
CA HIS A 89 -11.47 -17.53 17.31
C HIS A 89 -12.18 -18.66 16.56
N SER A 90 -11.65 -19.10 15.41
CA SER A 90 -12.22 -20.26 14.68
C SER A 90 -11.98 -21.59 15.40
N SER A 91 -10.87 -21.75 16.13
CA SER A 91 -10.57 -22.97 16.91
C SER A 91 -11.44 -23.10 18.16
N SER A 92 -11.79 -21.98 18.81
CA SER A 92 -12.61 -21.99 20.03
C SER A 92 -14.10 -22.32 19.78
N PHE A 93 -14.58 -22.21 18.53
CA PHE A 93 -15.98 -22.50 18.19
C PHE A 93 -16.24 -23.99 17.95
N SER A 94 -15.19 -24.79 17.74
CA SER A 94 -15.30 -26.24 17.49
C SER A 94 -15.37 -27.09 18.77
N GLY A 95 -15.28 -26.49 19.96
CA GLY A 95 -15.23 -27.19 21.26
C GLY A 95 -16.51 -27.08 22.11
N ARG A 96 -17.65 -26.68 21.53
CA ARG A 96 -18.96 -26.67 22.21
C ARG A 96 -20.01 -27.30 21.30
N MET A 97 -19.95 -28.62 21.16
CA MET A 97 -21.09 -29.44 20.76
C MET A 97 -21.03 -30.74 21.57
N ASP A 98 -21.34 -30.60 22.86
CA ASP A 98 -21.86 -31.68 23.71
C ASP A 98 -23.19 -31.18 24.28
#